data_AF-A0AA88D905-F1
#
_entry.id   AF-A0AA88D905-F1
#
_cell.length_a   1.000
_cell.length_b   1.000
_cell.length_c   1.000
_cell.angle_alpha   90.00
_cell.angle_beta   90.00
_cell.angle_gamma   90.00
#
_symmetry.space_group_name_H-M   'P 1'
#
loop_
_entity.id
_entity.type
_entity.pdbx_description
1 polymer ?
#
loop_
_entity_poly.entity_id
_entity_poly.type
_entity_poly.pdbx_seq_one_letter_code
_entity_poly.pdbx_strand_id
1 'polypeptide(L)'
;MRGEIDRTGSMKKKVRRRHQRELQKRGFEDCFERVLESAKMYLQFYVNENGDKVYTTKKESPLGKATESAHPARFSPDDKYSRQRILLKKRFGLLPTQQPPPKY
;
A
#
# COMPACT_ATOMS: atom_id res chain seq x y z
N MET A 1 3.94 -67.13 -34.87
CA MET A 1 4.53 -67.24 -33.51
C MET A 1 5.19 -65.91 -33.18
N ARG A 2 4.63 -65.19 -32.19
CA ARG A 2 5.27 -64.29 -31.20
C ARG A 2 6.48 -63.46 -31.64
N GLY A 3 6.52 -62.13 -31.49
CA GLY A 3 5.64 -61.27 -30.72
C GLY A 3 5.95 -59.79 -30.91
N GLU A 4 4.95 -59.00 -30.56
CA GLU A 4 4.99 -57.56 -30.36
C GLU A 4 6.03 -57.22 -29.28
N ILE A 5 6.89 -56.25 -29.59
CA ILE A 5 7.63 -55.50 -28.57
C ILE A 5 7.60 -54.02 -28.98
N ASP A 6 6.55 -53.34 -28.53
CA ASP A 6 6.50 -51.88 -28.52
C ASP A 6 7.56 -51.34 -27.55
N ARG A 7 8.62 -50.74 -28.11
CA ARG A 7 9.65 -50.06 -27.33
C ARG A 7 9.30 -48.58 -27.17
N THR A 8 8.76 -48.26 -26.00
CA THR A 8 9.19 -47.14 -25.12
C THR A 8 9.38 -45.78 -25.81
N GLY A 9 8.59 -44.74 -25.60
CA GLY A 9 8.08 -44.28 -24.32
C GLY A 9 8.36 -42.78 -24.17
N SER A 10 7.37 -42.04 -23.68
CA SER A 10 7.54 -40.75 -22.99
C SER A 10 7.84 -39.48 -23.82
N MET A 11 6.96 -39.12 -24.76
CA MET A 11 6.79 -37.71 -25.21
C MET A 11 5.83 -36.88 -24.33
N LYS A 12 5.42 -37.38 -23.16
CA LYS A 12 4.41 -36.73 -22.29
C LYS A 12 4.92 -36.30 -20.91
N LYS A 13 6.19 -35.90 -20.76
CA LYS A 13 6.74 -35.40 -19.48
C LYS A 13 7.24 -33.95 -19.48
N LYS A 14 7.14 -33.20 -20.59
CA LYS A 14 7.61 -31.79 -20.63
C LYS A 14 6.50 -30.74 -20.57
N VAL A 15 5.26 -31.08 -20.92
CA VAL A 15 4.14 -30.11 -20.92
C VAL A 15 3.41 -30.04 -19.56
N ARG A 16 3.29 -31.15 -18.82
CA ARG A 16 2.62 -31.16 -17.49
C ARG A 16 3.39 -30.44 -16.38
N ARG A 17 4.71 -30.23 -16.53
CA ARG A 17 5.55 -29.55 -15.53
C ARG A 17 5.49 -28.01 -15.60
N ARG A 18 5.06 -27.42 -16.72
CA ARG A 18 4.85 -25.96 -16.82
C ARG A 18 3.56 -25.54 -16.11
N HIS A 19 2.49 -26.29 -16.32
CA HIS A 19 1.18 -25.96 -15.77
C HIS A 19 1.10 -26.09 -14.24
N GLN A 20 1.87 -27.03 -13.66
CA GLN A 20 1.93 -27.21 -12.20
C GLN A 20 2.72 -26.10 -11.46
N ARG A 21 3.57 -25.33 -12.18
CA ARG A 21 4.29 -24.18 -11.60
C ARG A 21 3.53 -22.85 -11.70
N GLU A 22 2.56 -22.75 -12.60
CA GLU A 22 1.71 -21.54 -12.73
C GLU A 22 0.63 -21.49 -11.65
N LEU A 23 0.09 -22.64 -11.24
CA LEU A 23 -0.91 -22.72 -10.17
C LEU A 23 -0.33 -22.47 -8.77
N GLN A 24 0.99 -22.65 -8.59
CA GLN A 24 1.65 -22.40 -7.29
C GLN A 24 2.10 -20.94 -7.12
N LYS A 25 2.19 -20.16 -8.20
CA LYS A 25 2.47 -18.71 -8.16
C LYS A 25 1.25 -17.86 -7.81
N ARG A 26 0.03 -18.35 -8.10
CA ARG A 26 -1.21 -17.62 -7.78
C ARG A 26 -1.52 -17.59 -6.28
N GLY A 27 -1.17 -18.63 -5.53
CA GLY A 27 -1.41 -18.68 -4.08
C GLY A 27 -0.46 -17.83 -3.23
N PHE A 28 0.72 -17.47 -3.75
CA PHE A 28 1.74 -16.69 -3.02
C PHE A 28 1.49 -15.18 -3.17
N GLU A 29 1.04 -14.74 -4.34
CA GLU A 29 0.64 -13.35 -4.62
C GLU A 29 -0.67 -12.98 -3.89
N ASP A 30 -1.64 -13.91 -3.80
CA ASP A 30 -2.92 -13.65 -3.11
C ASP A 30 -2.79 -13.53 -1.57
N CYS A 31 -1.70 -14.00 -0.97
CA CYS A 31 -1.46 -13.84 0.47
C CYS A 31 -0.89 -12.45 0.79
N PHE A 32 -0.07 -11.89 -0.11
CA PHE A 32 0.57 -10.59 0.05
C PHE A 32 -0.45 -9.43 -0.04
N GLU A 33 -1.42 -9.52 -0.95
CA GLU A 33 -2.52 -8.55 -1.03
C GLU A 33 -3.43 -8.59 0.21
N ARG A 34 -3.70 -9.80 0.74
CA ARG A 34 -4.61 -9.97 1.89
C ARG A 34 -4.08 -9.43 3.22
N VAL A 35 -2.77 -9.33 3.42
CA VAL A 35 -2.19 -8.74 4.65
C VAL A 35 -2.26 -7.21 4.64
N LEU A 36 -2.28 -6.57 3.46
CA LEU A 36 -2.45 -5.12 3.32
C LEU A 36 -3.92 -4.66 3.42
N GLU A 37 -4.88 -5.57 3.34
CA GLU A 37 -6.31 -5.27 3.32
C GLU A 37 -6.89 -4.94 4.71
N SER A 38 -6.29 -5.44 5.79
CA SER A 38 -6.86 -5.37 7.16
C SER A 38 -6.71 -4.01 7.86
N ALA A 39 -5.85 -3.12 7.35
CA ALA A 39 -5.60 -1.80 7.95
C ALA A 39 -5.78 -0.65 6.94
N LYS A 40 -6.57 -0.87 5.87
CA LYS A 40 -6.93 0.21 4.94
C LYS A 40 -7.91 1.16 5.63
N MET A 41 -7.40 2.34 5.95
CA MET A 41 -8.22 3.41 6.50
C MET A 41 -8.89 4.17 5.36
N TYR A 42 -10.21 4.00 5.21
CA TYR A 42 -10.98 4.58 4.09
C TYR A 42 -11.46 6.01 4.33
N LEU A 43 -11.33 6.52 5.55
CA LEU A 43 -11.86 7.83 5.90
C LEU A 43 -10.96 8.92 5.32
N GLN A 44 -11.55 9.74 4.46
CA GLN A 44 -10.91 10.89 3.86
C GLN A 44 -11.62 12.17 4.30
N PHE A 45 -11.00 13.32 4.06
CA PHE A 45 -11.60 14.62 4.32
C PHE A 45 -11.19 15.65 3.28
N TYR A 46 -11.97 16.73 3.20
CA TYR A 46 -11.60 17.96 2.52
C TYR A 46 -11.95 19.15 3.42
N VAL A 47 -11.34 20.30 3.14
CA VAL A 47 -11.57 21.54 3.88
C VAL A 47 -12.58 22.39 3.11
N ASN A 48 -13.68 22.74 3.78
CA ASN A 48 -14.72 23.64 3.24
C ASN A 48 -14.23 25.09 3.18
N GLU A 49 -14.99 25.95 2.50
CA GLU A 49 -14.77 27.41 2.49
C GLU A 49 -14.79 28.02 3.91
N ASN A 50 -15.57 27.43 4.81
CA ASN A 50 -15.63 27.82 6.23
C ASN A 50 -14.41 27.37 7.06
N GLY A 51 -13.52 26.55 6.48
CA GLY A 51 -12.35 25.98 7.17
C GLY A 51 -12.62 24.66 7.92
N ASP A 52 -13.86 24.16 7.89
CA ASP A 52 -14.23 22.90 8.55
C ASP A 52 -13.80 21.68 7.74
N LYS A 53 -13.43 20.59 8.45
CA LYS A 53 -13.13 19.30 7.83
C LYS A 53 -14.42 18.52 7.58
N VAL A 54 -14.76 18.27 6.32
CA VAL A 54 -15.86 17.39 5.94
C VAL A 54 -15.33 16.02 5.57
N TYR A 55 -15.81 15.00 6.28
CA TYR A 55 -15.41 13.62 6.09
C TYR A 55 -16.19 12.94 4.97
N THR A 56 -15.50 12.10 4.21
CA THR A 56 -16.04 11.38 3.07
C THR A 56 -15.25 10.09 2.83
N THR A 57 -15.87 9.11 2.19
CA THR A 57 -15.20 7.89 1.70
C THR A 57 -14.76 8.04 0.24
N LYS A 58 -15.16 9.14 -0.42
CA LYS A 58 -14.84 9.40 -1.83
C LYS A 58 -13.43 10.00 -1.95
N LYS A 59 -12.73 9.61 -3.02
CA LYS A 59 -11.39 10.11 -3.39
C LYS A 59 -11.39 11.53 -3.94
N GLU A 60 -12.57 12.03 -4.32
CA GLU A 60 -12.76 13.34 -4.91
C GLU A 60 -13.77 14.15 -4.10
N SER A 61 -13.44 15.42 -3.89
CA SER A 61 -14.33 16.42 -3.31
C SER A 61 -15.38 16.86 -4.34
N PRO A 62 -16.50 17.49 -3.92
CA PRO A 62 -17.50 18.02 -4.85
C PRO A 62 -16.94 19.05 -5.85
N LEU A 63 -15.80 19.66 -5.55
CA LEU A 63 -15.08 20.60 -6.42
C LEU A 63 -14.02 19.93 -7.31
N GLY A 64 -13.95 18.59 -7.32
CA GLY A 64 -12.99 17.81 -8.12
C GLY A 64 -11.56 17.79 -7.57
N LYS A 65 -11.30 18.37 -6.38
CA LYS A 65 -10.00 18.24 -5.70
C LYS A 65 -9.88 16.88 -5.05
N ALA A 66 -8.68 16.29 -5.06
CA ALA A 66 -8.40 15.04 -4.35
C ALA A 66 -8.57 15.22 -2.84
N THR A 67 -9.15 14.21 -2.18
CA THR A 67 -9.36 14.20 -0.73
C THR A 67 -8.15 13.66 0.03
N GLU A 68 -7.94 14.17 1.23
CA GLU A 68 -6.80 13.81 2.08
C GLU A 68 -7.19 12.72 3.08
N SER A 69 -6.23 11.91 3.52
CA SER A 69 -6.50 10.88 4.55
C SER A 69 -6.77 11.53 5.90
N ALA A 70 -7.88 11.15 6.56
CA ALA A 70 -8.21 11.65 7.89
C ALA A 70 -7.27 11.14 9.00
N HIS A 71 -6.47 10.13 8.70
CA HIS A 71 -5.64 9.43 9.67
C HIS A 71 -4.22 10.02 9.71
N PRO A 72 -3.64 10.19 10.90
CA PRO A 72 -2.26 10.68 11.02
C PRO A 72 -1.27 9.64 10.48
N ALA A 73 -0.12 10.13 10.00
CA ALA A 73 0.97 9.26 9.59
C ALA A 73 1.45 8.37 10.75
N ARG A 74 1.74 7.10 10.47
CA ARG A 74 2.19 6.13 11.48
C ARG A 74 3.50 6.59 12.12
N PHE A 75 3.51 6.68 13.45
CA PHE A 75 4.74 6.92 14.19
C PHE A 75 5.62 5.66 14.19
N SER A 76 6.92 5.85 13.90
CA SER A 76 7.94 4.81 14.02
C SER A 76 9.10 5.38 14.83
N PRO A 77 9.54 4.69 15.90
CA PRO A 77 10.72 5.10 16.65
C PRO A 77 11.99 5.10 15.78
N ASP A 78 12.14 4.08 14.93
CA ASP A 78 13.26 3.94 13.98
C ASP A 78 12.92 4.59 12.62
N ASP A 79 12.66 5.89 12.64
CA ASP A 79 12.41 6.66 11.42
C ASP A 79 13.71 7.26 10.87
N LYS A 80 14.25 6.61 9.82
CA LYS A 80 15.46 7.02 9.09
C LYS A 80 15.41 8.46 8.56
N TYR A 81 14.23 9.01 8.30
CA TYR A 81 14.05 10.35 7.73
C TYR A 81 13.68 11.43 8.75
N SER A 82 13.80 11.12 10.05
CA SER A 82 13.49 12.03 11.15
C SER A 82 14.28 13.35 11.09
N ARG A 83 15.59 13.28 10.83
CA ARG A 83 16.46 14.46 10.71
C ARG A 83 16.01 15.38 9.57
N GLN A 84 15.68 14.81 8.41
CA GLN A 84 15.26 15.51 7.22
C GLN A 84 13.92 16.22 7.44
N ARG A 85 12.98 15.55 8.13
CA ARG A 85 11.70 16.16 8.53
C ARG A 85 11.92 17.39 9.40
N ILE A 86 12.82 17.34 10.38
CA ILE A 86 13.10 18.48 11.26
C ILE A 86 13.77 19.61 10.49
N LEU A 87 14.74 19.32 9.62
CA LEU A 87 15.41 20.34 8.80
C LEU A 87 14.44 21.06 7.85
N LEU A 88 13.51 20.34 7.22
CA LEU A 88 12.45 20.94 6.40
C LEU A 88 11.58 21.89 7.22
N LYS A 89 11.10 21.46 8.39
CA LYS A 89 10.29 22.31 9.28
C LYS A 89 11.04 23.58 9.69
N LYS A 90 12.34 23.47 10.00
CA LYS A 90 13.18 24.62 10.35
C LYS A 90 13.32 25.63 9.20
N ARG A 91 13.52 25.16 7.96
CA ARG A 91 13.65 26.03 6.78
C ARG A 91 12.38 26.85 6.50
N PHE A 92 11.21 26.25 6.73
CA PHE A 92 9.92 26.91 6.52
C PHE A 92 9.39 27.65 7.75
N GLY A 93 10.15 27.73 8.85
CA GLY A 93 9.68 28.43 10.06
C GLY A 93 8.51 27.74 10.78
N LEU A 94 8.28 26.45 10.51
CA LEU A 94 7.12 25.68 11.00
C LEU A 94 7.38 25.00 12.35
N LEU A 95 8.57 25.18 12.95
CA LEU A 95 8.90 24.52 14.20
C LEU A 95 8.24 25.28 15.37
N PRO A 96 7.55 24.59 16.30
CA PRO A 96 6.92 25.25 17.44
C PRO A 96 7.90 26.06 18.31
N THR A 97 9.17 25.65 18.35
CA THR A 97 10.22 26.37 19.10
C THR A 97 10.63 27.70 18.48
N GLN A 98 10.24 27.97 17.22
CA GLN A 98 10.48 29.25 16.55
C GLN A 98 9.34 30.24 16.81
N GLN A 99 8.18 29.75 17.25
CA GLN A 99 7.01 30.56 17.55
C GLN A 99 7.07 31.06 19.00
N PRO A 100 6.41 32.18 19.33
CA PRO A 100 6.29 32.64 20.70
C PRO A 100 5.64 31.54 21.57
N PRO A 101 5.96 31.49 22.87
CA PRO A 101 5.40 30.51 23.78
C PRO A 101 3.85 30.59 23.76
N PRO A 102 3.15 29.44 23.80
CA PRO A 102 1.69 29.45 23.86
C PRO A 102 1.23 30.20 25.11
N LYS A 103 0.34 31.18 24.92
CA LYS A 103 -0.31 31.89 26.01
C LYS A 103 -1.48 31.03 26.49
N TYR A 104 -1.41 30.60 27.74
CA TYR A 104 -2.46 29.82 28.42
C TYR A 104 -3.48 30.74 29.08
#